data_AF-A0A3C0XJ32-F1
#
_entry.id   AF-A0A3C0XJ32-F1
#
_cell.length_a   1.000
_cell.length_b   1.000
_cell.length_c   1.000
_cell.angle_alpha   90.00
_cell.angle_beta   90.00
_cell.angle_gamma   90.00
#
_symmetry.space_group_name_H-M   'P 1'
#
loop_
_entity.id
_entity.type
_entity.pdbx_description
1 polymer ?
#
loop_
_entity_poly.entity_id
_entity_poly.type
_entity_poly.pdbx_seq_one_letter_code
_entity_poly.pdbx_strand_id
1 'polypeptide(L)'
;MLPIDRGRVEHVAGLARIALTDEELDRFTGQLQVVLGAIEQLKDVDTSAVPPSASVLPLENVMREDEPRPSLPVAVVLAQAPDREGDLFRVQASLEERPDA
;
A
#
# COMPACT_ATOMS: atom_id res chain seq x y z
N MET A 1 19.93 -4.18 12.48
CA MET A 1 18.49 -4.12 12.13
C MET A 1 17.75 -4.88 13.22
N LEU A 2 16.58 -4.41 13.66
CA LEU A 2 15.82 -5.18 14.66
C LEU A 2 15.30 -6.47 13.99
N PRO A 3 15.36 -7.63 14.68
CA PRO A 3 14.81 -8.87 14.14
C PRO A 3 13.32 -8.70 13.84
N ILE A 4 12.85 -9.36 12.79
CA ILE A 4 11.42 -9.46 12.51
C ILE A 4 10.85 -10.55 13.40
N ASP A 5 9.85 -10.18 14.20
CA ASP A 5 9.12 -11.08 15.06
C ASP A 5 7.64 -11.10 14.66
N ARG A 6 6.88 -12.01 15.27
CA ARG A 6 5.47 -12.22 14.96
C ARG A 6 4.64 -10.95 15.11
N GLY A 7 4.87 -10.18 16.19
CA GLY A 7 4.15 -8.93 16.44
C GLY A 7 4.44 -7.86 15.37
N ARG A 8 5.67 -7.81 14.86
CA ARG A 8 6.02 -6.92 13.73
C ARG A 8 5.36 -7.37 12.43
N VAL A 9 5.27 -8.67 12.15
CA VAL A 9 4.54 -9.17 10.97
C VAL A 9 3.05 -8.81 11.07
N GLU A 10 2.44 -9.03 12.23
CA GLU A 10 1.04 -8.66 12.50
C GLU A 10 0.81 -7.15 12.32
N HIS A 11 1.70 -6.32 12.84
CA HIS A 11 1.61 -4.87 12.69
C HIS A 11 1.66 -4.44 11.21
N VAL A 12 2.61 -4.99 10.44
CA VAL A 12 2.74 -4.68 9.00
C VAL A 12 1.52 -5.19 8.22
N ALA A 13 0.99 -6.37 8.56
CA ALA A 13 -0.23 -6.89 7.96
C ALA A 13 -1.43 -5.96 8.21
N GLY A 14 -1.54 -5.39 9.43
CA GLY A 14 -2.52 -4.38 9.77
C GLY A 14 -2.42 -3.11 8.92
N LEU A 15 -1.19 -2.61 8.70
CA LEU A 15 -0.94 -1.46 7.81
C LEU A 15 -1.34 -1.77 6.36
N ALA A 16 -1.12 -3.00 5.90
CA ALA A 16 -1.46 -3.46 4.56
C ALA A 16 -2.93 -3.90 4.40
N ARG A 17 -3.74 -3.86 5.47
CA ARG A 17 -5.12 -4.39 5.51
C ARG A 17 -5.24 -5.87 5.11
N ILE A 18 -4.24 -6.67 5.47
CA ILE A 18 -4.19 -8.12 5.24
C ILE A 18 -4.53 -8.82 6.55
N ALA A 19 -5.62 -9.58 6.58
CA ALA A 19 -5.91 -10.49 7.69
C ALA A 19 -5.10 -11.78 7.51
N LEU A 20 -4.25 -12.09 8.49
CA LEU A 20 -3.44 -13.31 8.50
C LEU A 20 -3.97 -14.28 9.55
N THR A 21 -3.99 -15.56 9.22
CA THR A 21 -4.18 -16.63 10.19
C THR A 21 -2.93 -16.80 11.06
N ASP A 22 -3.07 -17.48 12.21
CA ASP A 22 -1.93 -17.77 13.09
C ASP A 22 -0.84 -18.60 12.39
N GLU A 23 -1.24 -19.57 11.55
CA GLU A 23 -0.32 -20.38 10.75
C GLU A 23 0.45 -19.54 9.72
N GLU A 24 -0.24 -18.59 9.06
CA GLU A 24 0.39 -17.67 8.12
C GLU A 24 1.32 -16.69 8.81
N LEU A 25 0.98 -16.21 10.02
CA LEU A 25 1.87 -15.36 10.82
C LEU A 25 3.19 -16.06 11.14
N ASP A 26 3.13 -17.31 11.59
CA ASP A 26 4.33 -18.07 11.92
C ASP A 26 5.18 -18.36 10.67
N ARG A 27 4.51 -18.74 9.57
CA ARG A 27 5.16 -18.95 8.28
C ARG A 27 5.84 -17.68 7.76
N PHE A 28 5.11 -16.56 7.73
CA PHE A 28 5.61 -15.30 7.17
C PHE A 28 6.69 -14.68 8.04
N THR A 29 6.68 -14.90 9.35
CA THR A 29 7.79 -14.50 10.22
C THR A 29 9.11 -15.11 9.75
N GLY A 30 9.14 -16.44 9.52
CA GLY A 30 10.34 -17.11 9.01
C GLY A 30 10.72 -16.67 7.58
N GLN A 31 9.75 -16.58 6.68
CA GLN A 31 10.00 -16.19 5.29
C GLN A 31 10.54 -14.76 5.18
N LEU A 32 9.95 -13.81 5.91
CA LEU A 32 10.41 -12.41 5.91
C LEU A 32 11.79 -12.29 6.55
N GLN A 33 12.13 -13.10 7.56
CA GLN A 33 13.47 -13.11 8.12
C GLN A 33 14.53 -13.48 7.06
N VAL A 34 14.24 -14.47 6.21
CA VAL A 34 15.13 -14.85 5.09
C VAL A 34 15.28 -13.71 4.08
N VAL A 35 14.17 -13.10 3.66
CA VAL A 35 14.17 -12.00 2.67
C VAL A 35 14.94 -10.79 3.19
N LEU A 36 14.69 -10.39 4.44
CA LEU A 36 15.38 -9.25 5.07
C LEU A 36 16.87 -9.55 5.23
N GLY A 37 17.24 -10.78 5.57
CA GLY A 37 18.64 -11.22 5.61
C GLY A 37 19.34 -11.10 4.25
N ALA A 38 18.65 -11.44 3.15
CA ALA A 38 19.19 -11.22 1.80
C ALA A 38 19.38 -9.72 1.49
N ILE A 39 18.44 -8.86 1.91
CA ILE A 39 18.52 -7.41 1.73
C ILE A 39 19.68 -6.79 2.52
N GLU A 40 20.09 -7.38 3.65
CA GLU A 40 21.22 -6.86 4.44
C GLU A 40 22.54 -6.82 3.65
N GLN A 41 22.71 -7.66 2.64
CA GLN A 41 23.88 -7.66 1.75
C GLN A 41 24.06 -6.33 1.00
N LEU A 42 22.98 -5.57 0.79
CA LEU A 42 23.05 -4.26 0.12
C LEU A 42 23.82 -3.22 0.95
N LYS A 43 24.01 -3.44 2.27
CA LYS A 43 24.77 -2.53 3.15
C LYS A 43 26.28 -2.56 2.87
N ASP A 44 26.78 -3.58 2.18
CA ASP A 44 28.20 -3.72 1.85
C ASP A 44 28.65 -2.74 0.76
N VAL A 45 27.68 -2.08 0.08
CA VAL A 45 27.94 -1.12 -0.99
C VAL A 45 27.86 0.30 -0.44
N ASP A 46 28.93 1.10 -0.61
CA ASP A 46 28.94 2.52 -0.25
C ASP A 46 28.12 3.34 -1.25
N THR A 47 27.04 3.94 -0.77
CA THR A 47 26.15 4.81 -1.54
C THR A 47 26.27 6.28 -1.15
N SER A 48 27.27 6.68 -0.35
CA SER A 48 27.40 8.04 0.18
C SER A 48 27.56 9.12 -0.91
N ALA A 49 28.09 8.74 -2.07
CA ALA A 49 28.34 9.64 -3.20
C ALA A 49 27.24 9.60 -4.29
N VAL A 50 26.21 8.77 -4.15
CA VAL A 50 25.16 8.60 -5.16
C VAL A 50 23.78 9.01 -4.61
N PRO A 51 23.07 9.94 -5.27
CA PRO A 51 21.73 10.33 -4.84
C PRO A 51 20.73 9.19 -5.10
N PRO A 52 19.63 9.10 -4.32
CA PRO A 52 18.56 8.15 -4.57
C PRO A 52 17.95 8.32 -5.97
N SER A 53 17.66 7.20 -6.65
CA SER A 53 16.99 7.20 -7.95
C SER A 53 15.53 6.75 -7.78
N ALA A 54 14.59 7.69 -7.97
CA ALA A 54 13.15 7.42 -7.91
C ALA A 54 12.54 7.09 -9.29
N SER A 55 13.14 7.63 -10.35
CA SER A 55 12.75 7.42 -11.75
C SER A 55 14.02 7.28 -12.58
N VAL A 56 13.97 6.43 -13.60
CA VAL A 56 15.04 6.30 -14.61
C VAL A 56 14.97 7.42 -15.65
N LEU A 57 13.83 8.13 -15.73
CA LEU A 57 13.63 9.26 -16.61
C LEU A 57 13.95 10.58 -15.87
N PRO A 58 14.42 11.61 -16.60
CA PRO A 58 14.55 12.95 -16.04
C PRO A 58 13.26 13.42 -15.39
N LEU A 59 13.41 14.12 -14.25
CA LEU A 59 12.29 14.75 -13.56
C LEU A 59 11.84 15.97 -14.36
N GLU A 60 10.62 15.91 -14.89
CA GLU A 60 9.97 17.02 -15.58
C GLU A 60 8.56 17.19 -15.02
N ASN A 61 8.11 18.45 -14.93
CA ASN A 61 6.75 18.75 -14.48
C ASN A 61 5.77 18.47 -15.63
N VAL A 62 5.16 17.29 -15.64
CA VAL A 62 4.14 16.93 -16.61
C VAL A 62 2.78 17.43 -16.14
N MET A 63 2.40 18.61 -16.63
CA MET A 63 1.14 19.27 -16.30
C MET A 63 0.06 18.93 -17.33
N ARG A 64 -1.20 19.01 -16.89
CA ARG A 64 -2.39 18.91 -17.75
C ARG A 64 -3.11 20.25 -17.70
N GLU A 65 -3.53 20.77 -18.85
CA GLU A 65 -4.41 21.95 -18.94
C GLU A 65 -5.70 21.75 -18.15
N ASP A 66 -6.18 22.81 -17.51
CA ASP A 66 -7.40 22.78 -16.70
C ASP A 66 -8.67 22.92 -17.55
N GLU A 67 -8.86 21.96 -18.46
CA GLU A 67 -10.03 21.90 -19.34
C GLU A 67 -10.95 20.74 -18.92
N PRO A 68 -12.28 20.95 -18.93
CA PRO A 68 -13.23 19.89 -18.63
C PRO A 68 -13.24 18.85 -19.76
N ARG A 69 -13.35 17.57 -19.39
CA ARG A 69 -13.51 16.45 -20.31
C ARG A 69 -14.75 15.64 -19.92
N PRO A 70 -15.43 14.97 -20.86
CA PRO A 70 -16.56 14.12 -20.53
C PRO A 70 -16.17 13.05 -19.50
N SER A 71 -16.90 13.00 -18.40
CA SER A 71 -16.77 11.92 -17.40
C SER A 71 -17.31 10.59 -17.95
N LEU A 72 -16.85 9.48 -17.36
CA LEU A 72 -17.40 8.17 -17.69
C LEU A 72 -18.90 8.10 -17.31
N PRO A 73 -19.75 7.45 -18.12
CA PRO A 73 -21.15 7.22 -17.75
C PRO A 73 -21.24 6.42 -16.45
N VAL A 74 -22.19 6.77 -15.57
CA VAL A 74 -22.38 6.10 -14.27
C VAL A 74 -22.52 4.59 -14.42
N ALA A 75 -23.26 4.14 -15.44
CA ALA A 75 -23.43 2.72 -15.74
C ALA A 75 -22.10 2.00 -16.04
N VAL A 76 -21.12 2.67 -16.64
CA VAL A 76 -19.78 2.12 -16.90
C VAL A 76 -18.95 2.09 -15.62
N VAL A 77 -19.00 3.17 -14.83
CA VAL A 77 -18.26 3.27 -13.55
C VAL A 77 -18.70 2.19 -12.56
N LEU A 78 -20.02 1.94 -12.46
CA LEU A 78 -20.59 1.01 -11.50
C LEU A 78 -20.71 -0.44 -12.03
N ALA A 79 -20.29 -0.69 -13.28
CA ALA A 79 -20.43 -2.01 -13.91
C ALA A 79 -19.73 -3.15 -13.15
N GLN A 80 -18.69 -2.83 -12.37
CA GLN A 80 -17.91 -3.79 -11.58
C GLN A 80 -17.96 -3.48 -10.08
N ALA A 81 -18.90 -2.63 -9.65
CA ALA A 81 -19.10 -2.37 -8.23
C ALA A 81 -19.58 -3.67 -7.54
N PRO A 82 -18.88 -4.16 -6.48
CA PRO A 82 -19.32 -5.36 -5.76
C PRO A 82 -20.70 -5.21 -5.10
N ASP A 83 -21.02 -4.00 -4.63
CA ASP A 83 -22.34 -3.63 -4.11
C ASP A 83 -22.65 -2.16 -4.49
N ARG A 84 -23.92 -1.86 -4.77
CA ARG A 84 -24.37 -0.50 -5.14
C ARG A 84 -25.79 -0.22 -4.67
N GLU A 85 -26.05 1.05 -4.39
CA GLU A 85 -27.38 1.57 -4.09
C GLU A 85 -27.69 2.71 -5.04
N GLY A 86 -28.54 2.45 -6.04
CA GLY A 86 -28.76 3.38 -7.15
C GLY A 86 -27.44 3.69 -7.88
N ASP A 87 -27.07 4.97 -7.86
CA ASP A 87 -25.86 5.51 -8.51
C ASP A 87 -24.66 5.66 -7.53
N LEU A 88 -24.69 4.95 -6.40
CA LEU A 88 -23.67 5.00 -5.35
C LEU A 88 -22.99 3.65 -5.15
N PHE A 89 -21.69 3.65 -4.82
CA PHE A 89 -21.03 2.47 -4.27
C PHE A 89 -21.50 2.26 -2.83
N ARG A 90 -22.01 1.06 -2.54
CA ARG A 90 -22.47 0.72 -1.19
C ARG A 90 -21.31 0.09 -0.41
N VAL A 91 -21.03 0.65 0.76
CA VAL A 91 -20.00 0.17 1.68
C VAL A 91 -20.56 0.09 3.10
N GLN A 92 -19.88 -0.64 3.98
CA GLN A 92 -20.18 -0.57 5.41
C GLN A 92 -19.82 0.83 5.92
N ALA A 93 -20.72 1.46 6.67
CA ALA A 93 -20.46 2.76 7.26
C ALA A 93 -19.28 2.67 8.22
N SER A 94 -18.18 3.35 7.90
CA SER A 94 -17.04 3.52 8.80
C SER A 94 -17.20 4.84 9.55
N LEU A 95 -17.92 4.82 10.67
CA LEU A 95 -17.86 5.91 11.64
C LEU A 95 -16.80 5.54 12.67
N GLU A 96 -15.59 6.09 12.54
CA GLU A 96 -14.74 6.26 13.71
C GLU A 96 -15.39 7.37 14.55
N GLU A 97 -15.77 7.07 15.80
CA GLU A 97 -16.01 8.12 16.78
C GLU A 97 -14.72 8.94 16.87
N ARG A 98 -14.72 10.14 16.29
CA ARG A 98 -13.69 11.13 16.61
C ARG A 98 -13.95 11.56 18.04
N PRO A 99 -13.04 11.31 19.00
CA PRO A 99 -13.16 11.96 20.30
C PRO A 99 -12.90 13.45 20.06
N ASP A 100 -14.00 14.22 20.12
CA ASP A 100 -14.11 15.67 20.25
C ASP A 100 -13.46 16.53 19.16
N ALA A 101 -14.32 17.20 18.37
CA ALA A 101 -13.99 18.43 17.65
C ALA A 101 -14.30 19.65 18.53
#